data_AF-A0A817YSE4-F1
#
_entry.id   AF-A0A817YSE4-F1
#
_cell.length_a   1.000
_cell.length_b   1.000
_cell.length_c   1.000
_cell.angle_alpha   90.00
_cell.angle_beta   90.00
_cell.angle_gamma   90.00
#
_symmetry.space_group_name_H-M   'P 1'
#
loop_
_entity.id
_entity.type
_entity.pdbx_description
1 polymer ?
#
loop_
_entity_poly.entity_id
_entity_poly.type
_entity_poly.pdbx_seq_one_letter_code
_entity_poly.pdbx_strand_id
1 'polypeptide(L)'
;MFKIPKNSTIQNDISICEPKSARKPHMSTWNPTAKIRKNAMAFLYNDQVQKLVPTISALDRHFSDNMSADIIFFHTDYPITQHMQAIANVTKRQVIFYNVDDAFTSFPKGFDPYLEEPNWKKRGKWNYQHMCRFWFKLVLDIPLVLEYQYLMRLDDDSKILGAWNNILI
;
A
#
# COMPACT_ATOMS: atom_id res chain seq x y z
N MET A 1 -5.10 38.83 30.82
CA MET A 1 -5.97 37.79 30.22
C MET A 1 -5.30 37.31 28.94
N PHE A 2 -4.52 36.22 28.99
CA PHE A 2 -3.77 35.71 27.85
C PHE A 2 -4.67 34.77 27.03
N LYS A 3 -4.91 35.10 25.75
CA LYS A 3 -5.61 34.22 24.81
C LYS A 3 -4.62 33.17 24.30
N ILE A 4 -4.80 31.93 24.74
CA ILE A 4 -4.12 30.76 24.17
C ILE A 4 -4.77 30.49 22.78
N PRO A 5 -3.99 30.33 21.70
CA PRO A 5 -4.56 29.98 20.40
C PRO A 5 -5.13 28.57 20.46
N LYS A 6 -6.35 28.39 19.94
CA LYS A 6 -6.95 27.07 19.75
C LYS A 6 -6.16 26.32 18.69
N ASN A 7 -5.63 25.16 19.07
CA ASN A 7 -5.04 24.18 18.15
C ASN A 7 -6.01 23.89 17.00
N SER A 8 -5.54 24.08 15.77
CA SER A 8 -6.20 23.59 14.56
C SER A 8 -6.05 22.07 14.52
N THR A 9 -7.14 21.34 14.71
CA THR A 9 -7.22 19.90 14.50
C THR A 9 -7.02 19.64 13.00
N ILE A 10 -5.88 19.06 12.63
CA ILE A 10 -5.67 18.49 11.30
C ILE A 10 -6.50 17.19 11.27
N GLN A 11 -7.65 17.21 10.60
CA GLN A 11 -8.35 15.97 10.25
C GLN A 11 -7.54 15.29 9.15
N ASN A 12 -6.86 14.19 9.49
CA ASN A 12 -6.30 13.29 8.49
C ASN A 12 -7.47 12.56 7.83
N ASP A 13 -7.82 12.96 6.61
CA ASP A 13 -8.84 12.29 5.81
C ASP A 13 -8.38 10.88 5.45
N ILE A 14 -8.93 9.87 6.14
CA ILE A 14 -8.76 8.47 5.79
C ILE A 14 -9.59 8.23 4.52
N SER A 15 -8.94 8.15 3.36
CA SER A 15 -9.63 7.77 2.12
C SER A 15 -9.75 6.25 2.05
N ILE A 16 -10.96 5.74 2.19
CA ILE A 16 -11.29 4.34 1.89
C ILE A 16 -11.69 4.29 0.41
N CYS A 17 -10.91 3.59 -0.41
CA CYS A 17 -11.26 3.38 -1.81
C CYS A 17 -11.83 1.98 -1.98
N GLU A 18 -13.13 1.88 -2.28
CA GLU A 18 -13.71 0.62 -2.73
C GLU A 18 -13.24 0.29 -4.15
N PRO A 19 -12.94 -0.99 -4.44
CA PRO A 19 -12.55 -1.41 -5.77
C PRO A 19 -13.72 -1.24 -6.74
N LYS A 20 -13.57 -0.31 -7.70
CA LYS A 20 -14.50 -0.22 -8.83
C LYS A 20 -14.27 -1.42 -9.75
N SER A 21 -15.35 -2.11 -10.12
CA SER A 21 -15.39 -3.22 -11.09
C SER A 21 -14.36 -3.08 -12.22
N ALA A 22 -13.56 -4.14 -12.41
CA ALA A 22 -12.42 -4.19 -13.32
C ALA A 22 -12.82 -3.84 -14.76
N ARG A 23 -12.46 -2.63 -15.21
CA ARG A 23 -12.54 -2.26 -16.63
C ARG A 23 -11.47 -3.02 -17.41
N LYS A 24 -11.81 -3.48 -18.61
CA LYS A 24 -10.85 -4.09 -19.55
C LYS A 24 -9.64 -3.15 -19.74
N PRO A 25 -8.41 -3.68 -19.75
CA PRO A 25 -7.22 -2.87 -19.91
C PRO A 25 -7.23 -2.21 -21.29
N HIS A 26 -7.55 -0.92 -21.32
CA HIS A 26 -7.33 -0.10 -22.50
C HIS A 26 -5.85 0.22 -22.52
N MET A 27 -5.11 -0.36 -23.48
CA MET A 27 -3.76 0.14 -23.81
C MET A 27 -3.93 1.57 -24.31
N SER A 28 -3.74 2.56 -23.44
CA SER A 28 -3.69 3.96 -23.82
C SER A 28 -2.29 4.26 -24.32
N THR A 29 -2.21 4.92 -25.47
CA THR A 29 -0.97 5.43 -26.02
C THR A 29 -0.34 6.40 -25.01
N TRP A 30 0.90 6.13 -24.60
CA TRP A 30 1.67 6.96 -23.67
C TRP A 30 1.71 8.40 -24.18
N ASN A 31 1.11 9.33 -23.44
CA ASN A 31 1.10 10.75 -23.76
C ASN A 31 2.07 11.49 -22.81
N PRO A 32 3.22 11.99 -23.29
CA PRO A 32 4.25 12.63 -22.46
C PRO A 32 3.83 13.97 -21.83
N THR A 33 2.68 14.53 -22.19
CA THR A 33 2.12 15.74 -21.54
C THR A 33 1.34 15.44 -20.25
N ALA A 34 1.44 14.22 -19.74
CA ALA A 34 0.68 13.75 -18.58
C ALA A 34 1.01 14.55 -17.30
N LYS A 35 -0.06 14.91 -16.58
CA LYS A 35 -0.10 15.38 -15.19
C LYS A 35 1.05 14.78 -14.35
N ILE A 36 1.75 15.62 -13.58
CA ILE A 36 2.81 15.18 -12.65
C ILE A 36 2.29 13.98 -11.87
N ARG A 37 2.97 12.84 -12.05
CA ARG A 37 2.63 11.58 -11.40
C ARG A 37 3.32 11.55 -10.04
N LYS A 38 2.61 11.06 -9.03
CA LYS A 38 3.11 11.00 -7.65
C LYS A 38 4.02 9.78 -7.43
N ASN A 39 4.67 9.74 -6.27
CA ASN A 39 5.39 8.56 -5.78
C ASN A 39 4.58 7.86 -4.69
N ALA A 40 4.71 6.54 -4.59
CA ALA A 40 4.07 5.76 -3.53
C ALA A 40 5.01 4.73 -2.91
N MET A 41 4.82 4.50 -1.62
CA MET A 41 5.36 3.36 -0.89
C MET A 41 4.24 2.36 -0.64
N ALA A 42 4.47 1.10 -0.94
CA ALA A 42 3.44 0.06 -0.88
C ALA A 42 3.81 -1.06 0.07
N PHE A 43 2.86 -1.42 0.92
CA PHE A 43 2.94 -2.54 1.85
C PHE A 43 1.86 -3.56 1.51
N LEU A 44 2.15 -4.84 1.75
CA LEU A 44 1.12 -5.87 1.89
C LEU A 44 0.89 -6.10 3.38
N TYR A 45 -0.26 -5.66 3.87
CA TYR A 45 -0.62 -5.66 5.29
C TYR A 45 -0.98 -7.07 5.78
N ASN A 46 -0.37 -7.53 6.87
CA ASN A 46 -0.60 -8.85 7.48
C ASN A 46 -1.13 -8.82 8.92
N ASP A 47 -1.89 -7.77 9.29
CA ASP A 47 -2.47 -7.54 10.62
C ASP A 47 -1.47 -7.25 11.76
N GLN A 48 -0.16 -7.15 11.50
CA GLN A 48 0.84 -6.83 12.53
C GLN A 48 1.04 -5.33 12.74
N VAL A 49 -0.04 -4.62 13.11
CA VAL A 49 -0.01 -3.16 13.32
C VAL A 49 1.07 -2.69 14.30
N GLN A 50 1.35 -3.49 15.34
CA GLN A 50 2.33 -3.16 16.39
C GLN A 50 3.76 -3.05 15.86
N LYS A 51 4.09 -3.79 14.78
CA LYS A 51 5.40 -3.70 14.12
C LYS A 51 5.42 -2.58 13.11
N LEU A 52 4.29 -2.38 12.44
CA LEU A 52 4.16 -1.44 11.34
C LEU A 52 4.20 0.01 11.81
N VAL A 53 3.51 0.36 12.91
CA VAL A 53 3.47 1.73 13.44
C VAL A 53 4.87 2.31 13.67
N PRO A 54 5.80 1.62 14.37
CA PRO A 54 7.19 2.07 14.49
C PRO A 54 7.91 2.24 13.15
N THR A 55 7.70 1.33 12.19
CA THR A 55 8.30 1.40 10.85
C THR A 55 7.81 2.62 10.07
N ILE A 56 6.50 2.91 10.11
CA ILE A 56 5.92 4.10 9.46
C ILE A 56 6.42 5.39 10.12
N SER A 57 6.50 5.43 11.45
CA SER A 57 7.11 6.57 12.15
C SER A 57 8.60 6.73 11.83
N ALA A 58 9.31 5.63 11.54
CA ALA A 58 10.70 5.67 11.10
C ALA A 58 10.83 6.20 9.66
N LEU A 59 9.89 5.90 8.75
CA LEU A 59 9.86 6.46 7.39
C LEU A 59 9.88 7.98 7.43
N ASP A 60 8.98 8.59 8.20
CA ASP A 60 8.90 10.05 8.30
C ASP A 60 10.19 10.67 8.87
N ARG A 61 10.91 9.96 9.73
CA ARG A 61 12.16 10.49 10.31
C ARG A 61 13.37 10.33 9.40
N HIS A 62 13.40 9.28 8.59
CA HIS A 62 14.61 8.84 7.90
C HIS A 62 14.54 8.96 6.38
N PHE A 63 13.35 9.02 5.81
CA PHE A 63 13.14 9.09 4.37
C PHE A 63 12.93 10.55 3.94
N SER A 64 13.96 11.13 3.30
CA SER A 64 13.99 12.56 2.96
C SER A 64 13.40 12.84 1.58
N ASP A 65 12.07 12.76 1.45
CA ASP A 65 11.31 13.11 0.24
C ASP A 65 10.30 14.24 0.49
N ASN A 66 10.47 15.00 1.58
CA ASN A 66 9.53 16.03 2.06
C ASN A 66 8.09 15.51 2.29
N MET A 67 7.93 14.23 2.64
CA MET A 67 6.62 13.59 2.87
C MET A 67 5.73 13.56 1.61
N SER A 68 6.35 13.61 0.43
CA SER A 68 5.61 13.70 -0.83
C SER A 68 5.09 12.36 -1.34
N ALA A 69 5.73 11.24 -0.98
CA ALA A 69 5.24 9.92 -1.35
C ALA A 69 4.07 9.48 -0.46
N ASP A 70 2.99 9.06 -1.12
CA ASP A 70 1.82 8.46 -0.47
C ASP A 70 2.18 7.05 0.06
N ILE A 71 1.45 6.57 1.07
CA ILE A 71 1.59 5.20 1.59
C ILE A 71 0.34 4.40 1.24
N ILE A 72 0.53 3.28 0.55
CA ILE A 72 -0.53 2.36 0.16
C ILE A 72 -0.39 1.06 0.95
N PHE A 73 -1.45 0.69 1.67
CA PHE A 73 -1.59 -0.61 2.30
C PHE A 73 -2.54 -1.48 1.48
N PHE A 74 -1.98 -2.45 0.77
CA PHE A 74 -2.77 -3.54 0.21
C PHE A 74 -3.11 -4.51 1.33
N HIS A 75 -4.38 -4.89 1.44
CA HIS A 75 -4.83 -5.80 2.48
C HIS A 75 -5.82 -6.82 1.90
N THR A 76 -5.77 -8.03 2.45
CA THR A 76 -6.88 -8.99 2.34
C THR A 76 -7.75 -8.82 3.58
N ASP A 77 -9.04 -9.10 3.44
CA ASP A 77 -10.08 -8.85 4.43
C ASP A 77 -10.19 -7.36 4.80
N TYR A 78 -11.05 -7.01 5.76
CA TYR A 78 -11.20 -5.62 6.19
C TYR A 78 -10.26 -5.32 7.38
N PRO A 79 -9.28 -4.39 7.25
CA PRO A 79 -8.41 -4.05 8.35
C PRO A 79 -9.24 -3.44 9.48
N ILE A 80 -8.93 -3.82 10.71
CA ILE A 80 -9.62 -3.29 11.89
C ILE A 80 -9.48 -1.77 11.88
N THR A 81 -10.59 -1.03 11.94
CA THR A 81 -10.62 0.45 11.87
C THR A 81 -9.62 1.10 12.84
N GLN A 82 -9.45 0.51 14.02
CA GLN A 82 -8.47 0.96 15.03
C GLN A 82 -7.03 0.87 14.51
N HIS A 83 -6.67 -0.17 13.76
CA HIS A 83 -5.33 -0.32 13.19
C HIS A 83 -5.07 0.73 12.10
N MET A 84 -6.07 0.98 11.24
CA MET A 84 -5.96 2.01 10.20
C MET A 84 -5.72 3.39 10.81
N GLN A 85 -6.48 3.72 11.87
CA GLN A 85 -6.31 4.97 12.60
C GLN A 85 -4.94 5.07 13.28
N ALA A 86 -4.48 3.98 13.92
CA ALA A 86 -3.15 3.94 14.55
C ALA A 86 -2.04 4.23 13.53
N ILE A 87 -2.13 3.68 12.32
CA ILE A 87 -1.17 3.93 11.23
C ILE A 87 -1.30 5.37 10.71
N ALA A 88 -2.51 5.83 10.40
CA ALA A 88 -2.75 7.17 9.85
C ALA A 88 -2.34 8.30 10.82
N ASN A 89 -2.35 8.03 12.13
CA ASN A 89 -1.99 9.03 13.14
C ASN A 89 -0.48 9.18 13.37
N VAL A 90 0.36 8.26 12.87
CA VAL A 90 1.82 8.28 13.10
C VAL A 90 2.63 8.80 11.93
N THR A 91 1.99 9.18 10.83
CA THR A 91 2.63 9.80 9.67
C THR A 91 1.89 11.04 9.22
N LYS A 92 2.60 11.94 8.56
CA LYS A 92 2.02 13.12 7.88
C LYS A 92 1.69 12.84 6.41
N ARG A 93 2.09 11.69 5.88
CA ARG A 93 1.85 11.29 4.49
C ARG A 93 0.38 10.92 4.29
N GLN A 94 -0.10 11.01 3.07
CA GLN A 94 -1.38 10.43 2.70
C GLN A 94 -1.29 8.90 2.86
N VAL A 95 -2.23 8.31 3.59
CA VAL A 95 -2.32 6.86 3.78
C VAL A 95 -3.58 6.33 3.10
N ILE A 96 -3.42 5.32 2.26
CA ILE A 96 -4.49 4.69 1.48
C ILE A 96 -4.54 3.21 1.84
N PHE A 97 -5.73 2.71 2.16
CA PHE A 97 -5.97 1.28 2.35
C PHE A 97 -6.76 0.76 1.16
N TYR A 98 -6.23 -0.28 0.51
CA TYR A 98 -6.77 -0.84 -0.72
C TYR A 98 -6.99 -2.35 -0.55
N ASN A 99 -8.25 -2.78 -0.61
CA ASN A 99 -8.60 -4.19 -0.53
C ASN A 99 -8.18 -4.93 -1.81
N VAL A 100 -7.51 -6.08 -1.67
CA VAL A 100 -7.03 -6.92 -2.77
C VAL A 100 -7.56 -8.36 -2.69
N ASP A 101 -8.70 -8.59 -2.06
CA ASP A 101 -9.28 -9.93 -1.88
C ASP A 101 -9.45 -10.68 -3.20
N ASP A 102 -9.91 -10.00 -4.24
CA ASP A 102 -10.06 -10.57 -5.58
C ASP A 102 -8.74 -11.13 -6.14
N ALA A 103 -7.59 -10.51 -5.82
CA ALA A 103 -6.27 -10.97 -6.26
C ALA A 103 -5.82 -12.24 -5.52
N PHE A 104 -6.29 -12.42 -4.29
CA PHE A 104 -5.93 -13.53 -3.39
C PHE A 104 -6.97 -14.67 -3.39
N THR A 105 -8.12 -14.47 -4.03
CA THR A 105 -9.17 -15.49 -4.17
C THR A 105 -9.35 -15.99 -5.61
N SER A 106 -8.78 -15.29 -6.60
CA SER A 106 -8.86 -15.70 -8.01
C SER A 106 -7.66 -16.54 -8.46
N PHE A 107 -7.91 -17.52 -9.33
CA PHE A 107 -6.88 -18.29 -10.01
C PHE A 107 -6.92 -18.04 -11.53
N PRO A 108 -5.78 -18.18 -12.23
CA PRO A 108 -5.76 -18.14 -13.69
C PRO A 108 -6.68 -19.21 -14.30
N LYS A 109 -7.23 -18.92 -15.48
CA LYS A 109 -8.06 -19.89 -16.21
C LYS A 109 -7.26 -21.18 -16.46
N GLY A 110 -7.86 -22.32 -16.11
CA GLY A 110 -7.26 -23.65 -16.31
C GLY A 110 -6.44 -24.17 -15.14
N PHE A 111 -6.26 -23.37 -14.07
CA PHE A 111 -5.69 -23.83 -12.82
C PHE A 111 -6.79 -24.30 -11.87
N ASP A 112 -6.66 -25.51 -11.32
CA ASP A 112 -7.60 -26.04 -10.33
C ASP A 112 -6.94 -26.11 -8.94
N PRO A 113 -7.28 -25.19 -8.01
CA PRO A 113 -6.64 -25.12 -6.70
C PRO A 113 -6.99 -26.29 -5.78
N TYR A 114 -7.97 -27.13 -6.13
CA TYR A 114 -8.38 -28.30 -5.37
C TYR A 114 -7.67 -29.56 -5.84
N LEU A 115 -7.34 -29.66 -7.13
CA LEU A 115 -6.62 -30.80 -7.70
C LEU A 115 -5.10 -30.66 -7.61
N GLU A 116 -4.59 -29.42 -7.62
CA GLU A 116 -3.16 -29.14 -7.54
C GLU A 116 -2.70 -28.96 -6.10
N GLU A 117 -1.42 -29.26 -5.84
CA GLU A 117 -0.78 -29.06 -4.54
C GLU A 117 0.48 -28.20 -4.69
N PRO A 118 0.66 -27.17 -3.83
CA PRO A 118 1.85 -26.34 -3.87
C PRO A 118 3.05 -27.10 -3.31
N ASN A 119 4.22 -26.85 -3.89
CA ASN A 119 5.51 -27.34 -3.36
C ASN A 119 5.85 -26.77 -1.97
N TRP A 120 5.18 -25.69 -1.56
CA TRP A 120 5.35 -25.08 -0.24
C TRP A 120 4.05 -24.45 0.26
N LYS A 121 3.72 -24.69 1.53
CA LYS A 121 2.58 -24.13 2.25
C LYS A 121 3.07 -23.25 3.40
N LYS A 122 2.60 -22.01 3.47
CA LYS A 122 2.80 -21.11 4.62
C LYS A 122 1.58 -20.21 4.75
N ARG A 123 0.95 -20.22 5.94
CA ARG A 123 -0.21 -19.37 6.28
C ARG A 123 -1.42 -19.51 5.34
N GLY A 124 -1.60 -20.66 4.70
CA GLY A 124 -2.65 -20.96 3.72
C GLY A 124 -2.12 -21.87 2.61
N LYS A 125 -3.02 -22.53 1.86
CA LYS A 125 -2.61 -23.42 0.76
C LYS A 125 -1.89 -22.61 -0.33
N TRP A 126 -2.48 -21.51 -0.79
CA TRP A 126 -1.96 -20.74 -1.93
C TRP A 126 -1.46 -19.33 -1.58
N ASN A 127 -1.52 -18.93 -0.31
CA ASN A 127 -1.33 -17.52 0.10
C ASN A 127 0.03 -16.95 -0.31
N TYR A 128 1.11 -17.74 -0.21
CA TYR A 128 2.44 -17.29 -0.62
C TYR A 128 2.52 -17.11 -2.15
N GLN A 129 1.97 -18.05 -2.91
CA GLN A 129 1.91 -18.01 -4.37
C GLN A 129 1.05 -16.83 -4.85
N HIS A 130 -0.07 -16.54 -4.18
CA HIS A 130 -0.87 -15.35 -4.44
C HIS A 130 -0.10 -14.07 -4.15
N MET A 131 0.63 -13.98 -3.04
CA MET A 131 1.49 -12.83 -2.74
C MET A 131 2.55 -12.62 -3.83
N CYS A 132 3.21 -13.70 -4.29
CA CYS A 132 4.15 -13.62 -5.41
C CYS A 132 3.48 -13.14 -6.70
N ARG A 133 2.35 -13.74 -7.08
CA ARG A 133 1.57 -13.36 -8.27
C ARG A 133 1.10 -11.90 -8.20
N PHE A 134 0.68 -11.46 -7.03
CA PHE A 134 0.23 -10.10 -6.78
C PHE A 134 1.32 -9.09 -7.08
N TRP A 135 2.48 -9.23 -6.43
CA TRP A 135 3.60 -8.30 -6.63
C TRP A 135 4.23 -8.39 -8.02
N PHE A 136 4.24 -9.58 -8.63
CA PHE A 136 4.87 -9.77 -9.93
C PHE A 136 4.02 -9.23 -11.09
N LYS A 137 2.68 -9.35 -11.00
CA LYS A 137 1.80 -9.02 -12.12
C LYS A 137 0.63 -8.11 -11.76
N LEU A 138 -0.13 -8.47 -10.72
CA LEU A 138 -1.45 -7.87 -10.52
C LEU A 138 -1.38 -6.44 -9.98
N VAL A 139 -0.38 -6.12 -9.16
CA VAL A 139 -0.24 -4.78 -8.55
C VAL A 139 -0.17 -3.67 -9.61
N LEU A 140 0.43 -3.94 -10.77
CA LEU A 140 0.59 -2.98 -11.87
C LEU A 140 -0.71 -2.75 -12.65
N ASP A 141 -1.68 -3.64 -12.52
CA ASP A 141 -2.98 -3.53 -13.18
C ASP A 141 -4.02 -2.82 -12.29
N ILE A 142 -3.65 -2.46 -11.04
CA ILE A 142 -4.53 -1.74 -10.10
C ILE A 142 -4.68 -0.28 -10.56
N PRO A 143 -5.91 0.22 -10.77
CA PRO A 143 -6.13 1.60 -11.23
C PRO A 143 -5.47 2.66 -10.35
N LEU A 144 -5.50 2.48 -9.02
CA LEU A 144 -4.82 3.36 -8.07
C LEU A 144 -3.31 3.44 -8.33
N VAL A 145 -2.66 2.31 -8.63
CA VAL A 145 -1.21 2.25 -8.87
C VAL A 145 -0.82 2.96 -10.16
N LEU A 146 -1.70 3.00 -11.17
CA LEU A 146 -1.46 3.70 -12.44
C LEU A 146 -1.35 5.23 -12.29
N GLU A 147 -1.79 5.79 -11.16
CA GLU A 147 -1.65 7.21 -10.85
C GLU A 147 -0.23 7.61 -10.42
N TYR A 148 0.59 6.62 -10.06
CA TYR A 148 1.95 6.81 -9.56
C TYR A 148 3.00 6.58 -10.66
N GLN A 149 4.10 7.33 -10.58
CA GLN A 149 5.28 7.14 -11.44
C GLN A 149 6.18 6.04 -10.90
N TYR A 150 6.47 6.12 -9.60
CA TYR A 150 7.33 5.18 -8.90
C TYR A 150 6.58 4.56 -7.73
N LEU A 151 6.75 3.24 -7.60
CA LEU A 151 6.21 2.43 -6.51
C LEU A 151 7.37 1.76 -5.79
N MET A 152 7.54 2.06 -4.51
CA MET A 152 8.52 1.42 -3.64
C MET A 152 7.82 0.37 -2.77
N ARG A 153 8.06 -0.91 -3.04
CA ARG A 153 7.59 -1.98 -2.16
C ARG A 153 8.39 -1.99 -0.86
N LEU A 154 7.69 -2.06 0.27
CA LEU A 154 8.25 -2.27 1.60
C LEU A 154 7.54 -3.45 2.27
N ASP A 155 8.30 -4.34 2.88
CA ASP A 155 7.73 -5.45 3.67
C ASP A 155 7.49 -4.98 5.12
N ASP A 156 6.47 -5.53 5.79
CA ASP A 156 6.04 -5.08 7.12
C ASP A 156 6.99 -5.48 8.27
N ASP A 157 7.96 -6.34 8.00
CA ASP A 157 9.05 -6.69 8.90
C ASP A 157 10.37 -5.96 8.58
N SER A 158 10.35 -5.07 7.58
CA SER A 158 11.50 -4.24 7.23
C SER A 158 11.77 -3.18 8.31
N LYS A 159 13.06 -2.87 8.49
CA LYS A 159 13.52 -1.81 9.39
C LYS A 159 14.33 -0.79 8.59
N ILE A 160 14.05 0.48 8.85
CA ILE A 160 14.84 1.57 8.28
C ILE A 160 16.01 1.83 9.22
N LEU A 161 17.21 1.63 8.69
CA LEU A 161 18.45 1.83 9.42
C LEU A 161 19.13 3.09 8.87
N GLY A 162 19.36 4.07 9.73
CA GLY A 162 20.02 5.32 9.39
C GLY A 162 19.15 6.29 8.59
N ALA A 163 19.73 7.44 8.21
CA ALA A 163 19.07 8.45 7.40
C ALA A 163 19.31 8.19 5.91
N TRP A 164 18.24 8.23 5.13
CA TRP A 164 18.26 8.08 3.67
C TRP A 164 18.19 9.47 3.05
N ASN A 165 19.36 10.11 2.97
CA ASN A 165 19.50 11.44 2.40
C ASN A 165 19.69 11.35 0.88
N ASN A 166 19.18 12.33 0.14
CA ASN A 166 19.39 12.50 -1.31
C ASN A 166 18.71 11.47 -2.24
N ILE A 167 17.58 10.89 -1.85
CA ILE A 167 16.79 10.14 -2.82
C ILE A 167 15.96 11.15 -3.63
N LEU A 168 16.49 11.53 -4.79
CA LEU A 168 15.74 12.24 -5.82
C LEU A 168 14.79 11.23 -6.46
N ILE A 169 13.57 11.09 -5.93
CA ILE A 169 12.46 10.32 -6.52
C ILE A 169 11.51 11.27 -7.23
#